data_AF-A0A914KQT6-F1
#
_entry.id   AF-A0A914KQT6-F1
#
_cell.length_a   1.000
_cell.length_b   1.000
_cell.length_c   1.000
_cell.angle_alpha   90.00
_cell.angle_beta   90.00
_cell.angle_gamma   90.00
#
_symmetry.space_group_name_H-M   'P 1'
#
loop_
_entity.id
_entity.type
_entity.pdbx_description
1 polymer ?
#
loop_
_entity_poly.entity_id
_entity_poly.type
_entity_poly.pdbx_seq_one_letter_code
_entity_poly.pdbx_strand_id
1 'polypeptide(L)' 'MDPKMRKELWPFLLRIFPWSSTYEHRESIRNDLFIRYQRMKRNRIKKISKAKEAGEKFYANVESSILKV' A
#
# COMPACT_ATOMS: atom_id res chain seq x y z
N MET A 1 -19.07 13.95 -4.25
CA MET A 1 -19.02 12.58 -4.82
C MET A 1 -19.50 11.61 -3.77
N ASP A 2 -20.39 10.67 -4.12
CA ASP A 2 -20.88 9.64 -3.19
C ASP A 2 -19.69 8.87 -2.56
N PRO A 3 -19.58 8.84 -1.22
CA PRO A 3 -18.54 8.07 -0.54
C PRO A 3 -18.43 6.61 -0.98
N LYS A 4 -19.54 5.97 -1.36
CA LYS A 4 -19.56 4.56 -1.78
C LYS A 4 -18.80 4.33 -3.08
N MET A 5 -18.79 5.31 -3.99
CA MET A 5 -18.11 5.22 -5.29
C MET A 5 -16.60 5.44 -5.20
N ARG A 6 -16.09 5.95 -4.07
CA ARG A 6 -14.67 6.29 -3.92
C ARG A 6 -13.77 5.07 -4.12
N LYS A 7 -14.17 3.92 -3.57
CA LYS A 7 -13.40 2.66 -3.67
C LYS A 7 -13.18 2.23 -5.12
N GLU A 8 -14.14 2.53 -5.99
CA GLU A 8 -14.12 2.15 -7.40
C GLU A 8 -13.43 3.20 -8.26
N LEU A 9 -13.66 4.50 -8.01
CA LEU A 9 -13.14 5.57 -8.86
C LEU A 9 -11.71 6.01 -8.49
N TRP A 10 -11.36 6.00 -7.21
CA TRP A 10 -10.04 6.48 -6.76
C TRP A 10 -8.86 5.80 -7.44
N PRO A 11 -8.86 4.48 -7.68
CA PRO A 11 -7.77 3.86 -8.42
C PRO A 11 -7.50 4.49 -9.80
N PHE A 12 -8.53 5.00 -10.49
CA PHE A 12 -8.35 5.71 -11.77
C PHE A 12 -7.81 7.12 -11.56
N LEU A 13 -8.37 7.87 -10.60
CA LEU A 13 -7.95 9.23 -10.29
C LEU A 13 -6.50 9.29 -9.80
N LEU A 14 -6.09 8.29 -9.00
CA LEU A 14 -4.74 8.14 -8.49
C LEU A 14 -3.77 7.51 -9.50
N ARG A 15 -4.23 7.31 -10.75
CA ARG A 15 -3.44 6.74 -11.87
C ARG A 15 -2.89 5.34 -11.59
N ILE A 16 -3.57 4.59 -10.73
CA ILE A 16 -3.28 3.17 -10.50
C ILE A 16 -3.88 2.33 -11.64
N PHE A 17 -5.11 2.64 -12.05
CA PHE A 17 -5.78 1.99 -13.17
C PHE A 17 -5.86 2.91 -14.39
N PRO A 18 -5.45 2.44 -15.59
CA PRO A 18 -5.72 3.15 -16.84
C PRO A 18 -7.22 3.25 -17.10
N TRP A 19 -7.71 4.39 -17.62
CA TRP A 19 -9.13 4.56 -17.96
C TRP A 19 -9.64 3.57 -19.01
N SER A 20 -8.77 3.15 -19.94
CA SER A 20 -9.06 2.16 -20.97
C SER A 20 -8.87 0.71 -20.52
N SER A 21 -8.53 0.46 -19.26
CA SER A 21 -8.28 -0.91 -18.77
C SER A 21 -9.55 -1.75 -18.72
N THR A 22 -9.42 -3.05 -18.98
CA THR A 22 -10.49 -4.03 -18.70
C THR A 22 -10.48 -4.45 -17.24
N TYR A 23 -11.52 -5.17 -16.81
CA TYR A 23 -11.59 -5.71 -15.46
C TYR A 23 -10.43 -6.65 -15.16
N GLU A 24 -10.13 -7.57 -16.07
CA GLU A 24 -9.09 -8.60 -15.94
C GLU A 24 -7.71 -7.95 -15.82
N HIS A 25 -7.46 -6.89 -16.60
CA HIS A 25 -6.22 -6.13 -16.52
C HIS A 25 -6.05 -5.45 -15.16
N ARG A 26 -7.13 -4.84 -14.63
CA ARG A 26 -7.12 -4.24 -13.29
C ARG A 26 -6.88 -5.27 -12.18
N GLU A 27 -7.40 -6.48 -12.36
CA GLU A 27 -7.17 -7.59 -11.44
C GLU A 27 -5.68 -7.98 -11.39
N SER A 28 -5.04 -8.07 -12.55
CA SER A 28 -3.58 -8.29 -12.66
C SER A 28 -2.80 -7.19 -11.94
N ILE A 29 -3.12 -5.91 -12.21
CA ILE A 29 -2.46 -4.76 -11.56
C ILE A 29 -2.59 -4.86 -10.04
N ARG A 30 -3.79 -5.20 -9.53
CA ARG A 30 -4.02 -5.32 -8.08
C ARG A 30 -3.16 -6.43 -7.47
N ASN A 31 -3.08 -7.59 -8.13
CA ASN A 31 -2.27 -8.71 -7.68
C ASN A 31 -0.77 -8.37 -7.65
N ASP A 32 -0.27 -7.73 -8.70
CA ASP A 32 1.13 -7.31 -8.78
C ASP A 32 1.50 -6.30 -7.68
N LEU A 33 0.65 -5.29 -7.47
CA LEU A 33 0.81 -4.31 -6.41
C LEU A 33 0.76 -4.95 -5.02
N PHE A 34 -0.14 -5.91 -4.81
CA PHE A 34 -0.23 -6.66 -3.56
C PHE A 34 1.07 -7.43 -3.29
N ILE A 35 1.58 -8.19 -4.26
CA ILE A 35 2.83 -8.94 -4.13
C ILE A 35 4.01 -8.01 -3.84
N ARG A 36 4.10 -6.89 -4.58
CA ARG A 36 5.15 -5.89 -4.38
C ARG A 36 5.09 -5.28 -2.98
N TYR A 37 3.90 -4.91 -2.52
CA TYR A 37 3.69 -4.40 -1.17
C TYR A 37 4.10 -5.44 -0.11
N GLN A 38 3.69 -6.70 -0.25
CA GLN A 38 4.05 -7.76 0.68
C GLN A 38 5.58 -7.95 0.75
N ARG A 39 6.27 -7.93 -0.39
CA ARG A 39 7.74 -7.99 -0.44
C ARG A 39 8.37 -6.81 0.30
N MET A 40 7.90 -5.59 0.05
CA MET A 40 8.39 -4.38 0.75
C MET A 40 8.12 -4.45 2.26
N LYS A 41 6.92 -4.85 2.67
CA LYS A 41 6.53 -5.02 4.08
C LYS A 41 7.43 -6.04 4.78
N ARG A 42 7.65 -7.22 4.20
CA ARG A 42 8.57 -8.24 4.76
C ARG A 42 9.99 -7.71 4.90
N ASN A 43 10.49 -6.99 3.89
CA ASN A 43 11.83 -6.40 3.93
C ASN A 43 11.94 -5.32 5.02
N ARG A 44 10.90 -4.49 5.19
CA ARG A 44 10.83 -3.51 6.28
C ARG A 44 10.89 -4.20 7.64
N ILE A 45 10.07 -5.23 7.87
CA ILE A 45 10.06 -5.99 9.13
C ILE A 45 11.44 -6.60 9.42
N LYS A 46 12.07 -7.23 8.42
CA LYS A 46 13.43 -7.80 8.57
C LYS A 46 14.50 -6.75 8.88
N LYS A 47 14.36 -5.52 8.37
CA LYS A 47 15.28 -4.42 8.67
C LYS A 47 15.08 -3.90 10.08
N ILE A 48 13.82 -3.74 10.51
CA ILE A 48 13.48 -3.33 11.87
C ILE A 48 14.03 -4.35 12.87
N SER A 49 13.77 -5.64 12.67
CA SER A 49 14.24 -6.70 13.57
C SER A 49 15.76 -6.83 13.66
N LYS A 50 16.51 -6.27 12.70
CA LYS A 50 17.99 -6.27 12.69
C LYS A 50 18.60 -4.98 13.20
N ALA A 51 17.82 -3.90 13.33
CA ALA A 51 18.31 -2.65 13.83
C ALA A 51 18.33 -2.70 15.36
N LYS A 52 19.50 -2.52 15.99
CA LYS A 52 19.60 -2.32 17.46
C LYS A 52 18.72 -1.15 17.90
N GLU A 53 18.34 -1.13 19.19
CA GLU A 53 17.41 -0.22 19.91
C GLU A 53 17.17 1.19 19.32
N ALA A 54 18.19 1.84 18.73
CA ALA A 54 18.06 3.13 18.06
C ALA A 54 17.19 3.10 16.77
N GLY A 55 17.21 2.01 16.00
CA GLY A 55 16.43 1.87 14.77
C GLY A 55 14.97 1.50 15.02
N GLU A 56 14.68 0.74 16.07
CA GLU A 56 13.31 0.41 16.47
C GLU A 56 12.51 1.68 16.82
N LYS A 57 13.12 2.62 17.55
CA LYS A 57 12.49 3.92 17.89
C LYS A 57 12.21 4.79 16.66
N PHE A 58 13.11 4.81 15.67
CA PHE A 58 12.91 5.55 14.42
C PHE A 58 11.71 5.02 13.63
N TYR A 59 11.61 3.70 13.44
CA TYR A 59 10.51 3.12 12.66
C TYR A 59 9.18 3.03 13.41
N ALA A 60 9.19 2.95 14.75
CA ALA A 60 7.99 3.04 15.57
C ALA A 60 7.33 4.43 15.50
N ASN A 61 8.14 5.50 15.46
CA ASN A 61 7.64 6.87 15.36
C ASN A 61 7.08 7.21 13.96
N VAL A 62 7.51 6.51 12.92
CA VAL A 62 6.99 6.68 11.55
C VAL A 62 5.66 5.95 11.34
N GLU A 63 5.27 5.04 12.25
CA GLU A 63 4.11 4.16 12.07
C GLU A 63 2.74 4.80 12.42
N SER A 64 2.71 6.05 12.88
CA SER A 64 1.48 6.74 13.29
C SER A 64 0.95 7.70 12.21
N SER A 65 0.33 7.17 11.14
CA SER A 65 -0.62 7.99 10.33
C SER A 65 -1.71 7.21 9.60
N ILE A 66 -1.64 5.87 9.49
CA ILE A 66 -2.61 5.11 8.66
C ILE A 66 -3.55 4.20 9.49
N LEU A 67 -3.34 4.07 10.81
CA LEU A 67 -4.21 3.26 11.67
C LEU A 67 -4.61 4.02 12.93
N LYS A 68 -5.54 4.98 12.82
CA LYS A 68 -6.52 5.33 13.86
C LYS A 68 -7.71 6.09 13.23
N VAL A 69 -8.66 5.35 12.67
CA VAL A 69 -10.10 5.72 12.66
C VAL A 69 -10.88 4.44 12.90
#